data_AF-A0A6G9QNQ2-F1
#
_entry.id   AF-A0A6G9QNQ2-F1
#
_cell.length_a   1.000
_cell.length_b   1.000
_cell.length_c   1.000
_cell.angle_alpha   90.00
_cell.angle_beta   90.00
_cell.angle_gamma   90.00
#
_symmetry.space_group_name_H-M   'P 1'
#
loop_
_entity.id
_entity.type
_entity.pdbx_description
1 polymer ?
#
loop_
_entity_poly.entity_id
_entity_poly.type
_entity_poly.pdbx_seq_one_letter_code
_entity_poly.pdbx_strand_id
1 'polypeptide(L)'
;MQLQCALCHKNFSITHVVHNRGKGLSAQIQCPHCNAWLGRNRLLTTGKIVGFYTAVGAGIAGYMMGDVNHIVTPIIILSLILVGVTHIMDHLLLIEAPEKNDATND
;
A
#
# COMPACT_ATOMS: atom_id res chain seq x y z
N MET A 1 -8.32 6.75 -10.41
CA MET A 1 -7.34 6.83 -9.31
C MET A 1 -6.09 7.49 -9.86
N GLN A 2 -5.73 8.68 -9.39
CA GLN A 2 -4.50 9.36 -9.80
C GLN A 2 -3.37 8.96 -8.85
N LEU A 3 -2.23 8.55 -9.41
CA LEU A 3 -1.04 8.19 -8.64
C LEU A 3 -0.05 9.34 -8.73
N GLN A 4 0.59 9.69 -7.61
CA GLN A 4 1.65 10.68 -7.60
C GLN A 4 3.01 9.99 -7.49
N CYS A 5 3.96 10.41 -8.31
CA CYS A 5 5.32 9.90 -8.25
C CYS A 5 6.12 10.57 -7.12
N ALA A 6 6.79 9.79 -6.25
CA ALA A 6 7.62 10.31 -5.17
C ALA A 6 8.86 11.10 -5.64
N LEU A 7 9.36 10.83 -6.86
CA LEU A 7 10.50 11.55 -7.43
C LEU A 7 10.09 12.84 -8.17
N CYS A 8 9.33 12.72 -9.27
CA CYS A 8 8.97 13.87 -10.09
C CYS A 8 7.75 14.66 -9.59
N HIS A 9 7.06 14.20 -8.53
CA HIS A 9 5.88 14.81 -7.93
C HIS A 9 4.69 15.05 -8.89
N LYS A 10 4.78 14.56 -10.14
CA LYS A 10 3.70 14.64 -11.14
C LYS A 10 2.68 13.53 -10.90
N ASN A 11 1.41 13.88 -11.12
CA ASN A 11 0.31 12.95 -11.10
C ASN A 11 0.21 12.25 -12.47
N PHE A 12 0.02 10.94 -12.45
CA PHE A 12 -0.21 10.15 -13.66
C PHE A 12 -1.32 9.12 -13.43
N SER A 13 -1.96 8.72 -14.54
CA SER A 13 -2.98 7.67 -14.51
C SER A 13 -2.35 6.30 -14.68
N ILE A 14 -2.92 5.29 -14.01
CA ILE A 14 -2.57 3.86 -14.17
C ILE A 14 -2.65 3.41 -15.63
N THR A 15 -3.51 4.05 -16.44
CA THR A 15 -3.69 3.72 -17.86
C THR A 15 -2.48 4.06 -18.73
N HIS A 16 -1.58 4.94 -18.27
CA HIS A 16 -0.36 5.31 -19.00
C HIS A 16 0.87 4.52 -18.53
N VAL A 17 0.70 3.53 -17.65
CA VAL A 17 1.78 2.65 -17.21
C VAL A 17 2.01 1.59 -18.28
N VAL A 18 3.11 1.73 -19.03
CA VAL A 18 3.48 0.77 -20.07
C VAL A 18 4.19 -0.46 -19.48
N HIS A 19 4.96 -0.27 -18.40
CA HIS A 19 5.75 -1.32 -17.77
C HIS A 19 5.37 -1.51 -16.30
N ASN A 20 5.02 -2.75 -15.96
CA ASN A 20 4.88 -3.22 -14.60
C ASN A 20 5.93 -4.32 -14.34
N ARG A 21 6.40 -4.42 -13.09
CA ARG A 21 7.38 -5.43 -12.69
C ARG A 21 6.99 -6.01 -11.34
N GLY A 22 7.20 -7.31 -11.16
CA GLY A 22 6.81 -8.01 -9.93
C GLY A 22 5.37 -8.54 -9.97
N LYS A 23 5.04 -9.41 -9.00
CA LYS A 23 3.72 -10.05 -8.89
C LYS A 23 3.10 -9.77 -7.52
N GLY A 24 1.80 -9.51 -7.49
CA GLY A 24 1.01 -9.36 -6.26
C GLY A 24 1.41 -8.14 -5.42
N LEU A 25 1.77 -8.38 -4.16
CA LEU A 25 2.03 -7.36 -3.13
C LEU A 25 3.35 -6.59 -3.34
N SER A 26 4.22 -7.06 -4.23
CA SER A 26 5.46 -6.39 -4.62
C SER A 26 5.41 -5.89 -6.07
N ALA A 27 4.21 -5.60 -6.58
CA ALA A 27 4.06 -4.96 -7.87
C ALA A 27 4.69 -3.57 -7.84
N GLN A 28 5.56 -3.35 -8.81
CA GLN A 28 6.26 -2.10 -9.07
C GLN A 28 5.72 -1.53 -10.37
N ILE A 29 5.49 -0.23 -10.36
CA ILE A 29 4.93 0.54 -11.45
C ILE A 29 6.01 1.53 -11.90
N GLN A 30 6.31 1.54 -13.19
CA GLN A 30 7.21 2.54 -13.73
C GLN A 30 6.45 3.86 -13.96
N CYS A 31 7.02 4.98 -13.53
CA CYS A 31 6.46 6.30 -13.84
C CYS A 31 6.69 6.64 -15.32
N PRO A 32 5.66 6.99 -16.10
CA PRO A 32 5.82 7.30 -17.52
C PRO A 32 6.58 8.61 -17.81
N HIS A 33 6.75 9.47 -16.81
CA HIS A 33 7.42 10.77 -16.98
C HIS A 33 8.90 10.75 -16.65
N CYS A 34 9.28 10.02 -15.59
CA CYS A 34 10.65 10.01 -15.11
C CYS A 34 11.30 8.63 -15.21
N ASN A 35 10.58 7.60 -15.69
CA ASN A 35 11.05 6.22 -15.80
C ASN A 35 11.51 5.57 -14.48
N ALA A 36 11.24 6.21 -13.33
CA ALA A 36 11.55 5.65 -12.02
C ALA A 36 10.62 4.49 -11.67
N TRP A 37 11.13 3.51 -10.91
CA TRP A 37 10.33 2.40 -10.41
C TRP A 37 9.76 2.71 -9.04
N LEU A 38 8.42 2.68 -8.96
CA LEU A 38 7.68 2.92 -7.74
C LEU A 38 7.05 1.63 -7.24
N GLY A 39 7.25 1.32 -5.97
CA GLY A 39 6.69 0.14 -5.32
C GLY A 39 5.83 0.51 -4.12
N ARG A 40 5.12 -0.49 -3.62
CA ARG A 40 4.34 -0.38 -2.39
C ARG A 40 5.05 -1.13 -1.28
N ASN A 41 4.96 -0.64 -0.04
CA ASN A 41 5.57 -1.34 1.08
C ASN A 41 4.75 -2.59 1.41
N ARG A 42 5.35 -3.77 1.19
CA ARG A 42 4.72 -5.07 1.44
C ARG A 42 4.22 -5.22 2.89
N LEU A 43 4.95 -4.68 3.86
CA LEU A 43 4.58 -4.77 5.27
C LEU A 43 3.30 -3.98 5.57
N LEU A 44 3.17 -2.75 5.02
CA LEU A 44 1.99 -1.92 5.21
C LEU A 44 0.75 -2.55 4.54
N THR A 45 0.91 -3.07 3.32
CA THR A 45 -0.19 -3.73 2.63
C THR A 45 -0.62 -5.03 3.34
N THR A 46 0.34 -5.82 3.83
CA THR A 46 0.04 -7.04 4.59
C THR A 46 -0.62 -6.70 5.92
N GLY A 47 -0.14 -5.67 6.63
CA GLY A 47 -0.72 -5.18 7.87
C GLY A 47 -2.18 -4.73 7.69
N LYS A 48 -2.49 -4.03 6.60
CA LYS A 48 -3.87 -3.66 6.25
C LYS A 48 -4.78 -4.87 6.08
N ILE A 49 -4.30 -5.89 5.38
CA ILE A 49 -5.04 -7.14 5.14
C ILE A 49 -5.28 -7.87 6.46
N VAL A 50 -4.22 -8.07 7.25
CA VAL A 50 -4.31 -8.75 8.56
C VAL A 50 -5.24 -7.98 9.49
N GLY A 51 -5.09 -6.67 9.63
CA GLY A 51 -5.95 -5.84 10.47
C GLY A 51 -7.43 -5.93 10.05
N PHE A 52 -7.72 -5.93 8.75
CA PHE A 52 -9.09 -6.08 8.27
C PHE A 52 -9.68 -7.46 8.63
N TYR A 53 -8.96 -8.55 8.34
CA TYR A 53 -9.44 -9.89 8.65
C TYR A 53 -9.54 -10.16 10.15
N THR A 54 -8.64 -9.61 10.96
CA THR A 54 -8.72 -9.68 12.41
C THR A 54 -9.95 -8.94 12.94
N ALA A 55 -10.26 -7.75 12.43
CA ALA A 55 -11.45 -7.01 12.82
C ALA A 55 -12.74 -7.78 12.49
N VAL A 56 -12.83 -8.33 11.28
CA VAL A 56 -13.99 -9.13 10.83
C VAL A 56 -14.13 -10.40 11.67
N GLY A 57 -13.04 -11.14 11.87
CA GLY A 57 -13.05 -12.37 12.67
C GLY A 57 -13.42 -12.11 14.13
N ALA A 58 -12.86 -11.06 14.74
CA ALA A 58 -13.18 -10.65 16.10
C ALA A 58 -14.66 -10.23 16.22
N GLY A 59 -15.20 -9.50 15.24
CA GLY A 59 -16.63 -9.14 15.21
C GLY A 59 -17.55 -10.36 15.17
N ILE A 60 -17.24 -11.36 14.34
CA ILE A 60 -17.99 -12.61 14.26
C ILE A 60 -17.88 -13.40 15.58
N ALA A 61 -16.67 -13.47 16.16
CA ALA A 61 -16.44 -14.17 17.42
C ALA A 61 -17.21 -13.52 18.59
N GLY A 62 -17.18 -12.19 18.70
CA GLY A 62 -17.96 -11.46 19.71
C GLY A 62 -19.47 -11.61 19.53
N TYR A 63 -19.94 -11.75 18.28
CA TYR A 63 -21.35 -12.01 18.00
C TYR A 63 -21.78 -13.43 18.44
N MET A 64 -20.96 -14.45 18.17
CA MET A 64 -21.27 -15.83 18.54
C MET A 64 -21.08 -16.11 20.03
N MET A 65 -20.14 -15.40 20.68
CA MET A 65 -19.79 -15.57 22.09
C MET A 65 -19.94 -14.22 22.80
N GLY A 66 -21.16 -13.89 23.23
CA GLY A 66 -21.48 -12.60 23.86
C GLY A 66 -20.70 -12.29 25.15
N ASP A 67 -20.06 -13.29 25.76
CA ASP A 67 -19.31 -13.16 27.02
C ASP A 67 -17.87 -12.67 26.82
N VAL A 68 -17.30 -12.80 25.61
CA VAL A 68 -15.91 -12.37 25.33
C VAL A 68 -15.82 -10.91 24.83
N ASN A 69 -16.92 -10.16 24.88
CA ASN A 69 -17.00 -8.79 24.36
C ASN A 69 -15.99 -7.83 24.99
N HIS A 70 -15.64 -8.04 26.27
CA HIS A 70 -14.62 -7.26 26.97
C HIS A 70 -13.20 -7.43 26.37
N ILE A 71 -12.92 -8.55 25.71
CA ILE A 71 -11.66 -8.84 25.01
C ILE A 71 -11.77 -8.49 23.52
N VAL A 72 -12.90 -8.80 22.90
CA VAL A 72 -13.13 -8.59 21.46
C VAL A 72 -13.15 -7.10 21.11
N THR A 73 -13.78 -6.27 21.94
CA THR A 73 -13.91 -4.82 21.69
C THR A 73 -12.56 -4.11 21.49
N PRO A 74 -11.57 -4.23 22.40
CA PRO A 74 -10.27 -3.59 22.20
C PRO A 74 -9.51 -4.15 20.99
N ILE A 75 -9.67 -5.44 20.67
CA ILE A 75 -9.05 -6.04 19.47
C ILE A 75 -9.61 -5.42 18.19
N ILE A 76 -10.93 -5.22 18.11
CA ILE A 76 -11.57 -4.56 16.96
C ILE A 76 -11.07 -3.11 16.83
N ILE A 77 -11.05 -2.36 17.93
CA ILE A 77 -10.56 -0.97 17.93
C ILE A 77 -9.12 -0.90 17.42
N LEU A 78 -8.22 -1.72 17.99
CA LEU A 78 -6.82 -1.77 17.57
C LEU A 78 -6.69 -2.13 16.08
N SER A 79 -7.48 -3.08 15.62
CA SER A 79 -7.49 -3.52 14.22
C SER A 79 -7.94 -2.40 13.27
N LEU A 80 -8.98 -1.65 13.63
CA LEU A 80 -9.45 -0.51 12.84
C LEU A 80 -8.41 0.61 12.78
N ILE A 81 -7.72 0.90 13.89
CA ILE A 81 -6.62 1.88 13.92
C ILE A 81 -5.49 1.43 12.97
N LEU A 82 -5.08 0.16 13.06
CA LEU A 82 -4.06 -0.42 12.17
C LEU A 82 -4.45 -0.29 10.69
N VAL A 83 -5.69 -0.64 10.34
CA VAL A 83 -6.20 -0.50 8.97
C VAL A 83 -6.22 0.96 8.53
N GLY A 84 -6.67 1.87 9.39
CA GLY A 84 -6.71 3.30 9.10
C GLY A 84 -5.32 3.87 8.81
N VAL A 85 -4.35 3.61 9.69
CA VAL A 85 -2.97 4.09 9.53
C VAL A 85 -2.32 3.47 8.28
N THR A 86 -2.42 2.16 8.09
CA THR A 86 -1.84 1.48 6.92
C THR A 86 -2.52 1.90 5.61
N HIS A 87 -3.80 2.27 5.63
CA HIS A 87 -4.49 2.82 4.47
C HIS A 87 -3.97 4.21 4.08
N ILE A 88 -3.76 5.09 5.06
CA ILE A 88 -3.26 6.46 4.80
C ILE A 88 -1.80 6.40 4.34
N MET A 89 -0.98 5.54 4.94
CA MET A 89 0.44 5.41 4.61
C MET A 89 0.72 4.62 3.32
N ASP A 90 -0.30 4.22 2.56
CA ASP A 90 -0.17 3.46 1.32
C ASP A 90 0.28 4.33 0.12
N HIS A 91 1.28 5.17 0.36
CA HIS A 91 1.94 5.97 -0.66
C HIS A 91 2.95 5.12 -1.44
N LEU A 92 3.16 5.47 -2.72
CA LEU A 92 4.17 4.82 -3.53
C LEU A 92 5.56 5.28 -3.11
N LEU A 93 6.42 4.31 -2.82
CA LEU A 93 7.81 4.53 -2.47
C LEU A 93 8.67 4.38 -3.72
N LEU A 94 9.70 5.23 -3.83
CA LEU A 94 10.73 5.08 -4.85
C LEU A 94 11.56 3.83 -4.52
N ILE A 95 11.54 2.82 -5.39
CA ILE A 95 12.34 1.60 -5.26
C ILE A 95 13.65 1.75 -6.00
N GLU A 96 13.60 2.28 -7.22
CA GLU A 96 14.77 2.44 -8.08
C GLU A 96 14.72 3.81 -8.75
N ALA A 97 15.84 4.54 -8.64
CA ALA A 97 16.04 5.79 -9.37
C ALA A 97 16.09 5.49 -10.87
N PRO A 98 15.70 6.44 -11.73
CA PRO A 98 15.71 6.20 -13.16
C PRO A 98 17.13 5.93 -13.66
N GLU A 99 17.24 5.05 -14.65
CA GLU A 99 18.47 4.89 -15.41
C GLU A 99 18.86 6.28 -15.92
N LYS A 100 20.01 6.80 -15.45
CA LYS A 100 20.54 8.03 -16.00
C LYS A 100 20.82 7.74 -17.46
N ASN A 101 20.08 8.39 -18.34
CA ASN A 101 20.60 8.58 -19.68
C ASN A 101 21.85 9.44 -19.50
N ASP A 102 23.01 8.81 -19.42
CA ASP A 102 24.33 9.44 -19.57
C ASP A 102 24.50 9.92 -21.03
N ALA A 103 23.51 10.71 -21.47
CA ALA A 103 23.50 11.46 -22.71
C ALA A 103 23.39 12.95 -22.35
N THR A 104 24.29 13.39 -21.49
CA THR A 104 24.84 14.75 -21.56
C THR A 104 26.34 14.58 -21.42
N ASN A 105 26.93 14.02 -22.50
CA ASN A 105 28.28 14.41 -22.88
C ASN A 105 28.22 15.91 -23.21
N ASP A 106 29.15 16.66 -22.62
CA ASP A 106 29.58 18.03 -22.96
C ASP A 106 28.54 19.16 -23.06
#